data_AF-A0A1F6K5B5-F1
#
_entry.id   AF-A0A1F6K5B5-F1
#
_cell.length_a   1.000
_cell.length_b   1.000
_cell.length_c   1.000
_cell.angle_alpha   90.00
_cell.angle_beta   90.00
_cell.angle_gamma   90.00
#
_symmetry.space_group_name_H-M   'P 1'
#
loop_
_entity.id
_entity.type
_entity.pdbx_description
1 polymer ?
#
loop_
_entity_poly.entity_id
_entity_poly.type
_entity_poly.pdbx_seq_one_letter_code
_entity_poly.pdbx_strand_id
1 'polypeptide(L)'
;MRIALGFVFGWFGISEILNPAYFSGYIPLFIANLSFFNSNLFIQAHGIILALLSLCLIFKFKLRIAGLLSILMLVQIIISLLLISGFNEIVVRDIGLLGLAVSIWLQSSSSNK
;
A
#
# COMPACT_ATOMS: atom_id res chain seq x y z
N MET A 1 15.75 -3.57 -2.34
CA MET A 1 14.39 -3.95 -1.86
C MET A 1 13.68 -2.78 -1.20
N ARG A 2 14.15 -2.29 -0.03
CA ARG A 2 13.51 -1.17 0.68
C ARG A 2 13.29 0.09 -0.14
N ILE A 3 14.32 0.55 -0.86
CA ILE A 3 14.24 1.78 -1.66
C ILE A 3 13.24 1.60 -2.82
N ALA A 4 13.25 0.45 -3.48
CA ALA A 4 12.31 0.15 -4.57
C ALA A 4 10.86 0.12 -4.07
N LEU A 5 10.58 -0.64 -3.00
CA LEU A 5 9.24 -0.69 -2.42
C LEU A 5 8.81 0.68 -1.87
N GLY A 6 9.72 1.38 -1.19
CA GLY A 6 9.49 2.73 -0.70
C GLY A 6 9.18 3.72 -1.82
N PHE A 7 9.89 3.66 -2.95
CA PHE A 7 9.60 4.48 -4.12
C PHE A 7 8.19 4.21 -4.65
N VAL A 8 7.78 2.94 -4.80
CA VAL A 8 6.45 2.58 -5.28
C VAL A 8 5.36 3.10 -4.32
N PHE A 9 5.52 2.88 -3.02
CA PHE A 9 4.59 3.42 -2.02
C PHE A 9 4.55 4.95 -2.03
N GLY A 10 5.70 5.61 -2.21
CA GLY A 10 5.77 7.07 -2.29
C GLY A 10 5.05 7.60 -3.52
N TRP A 11 5.25 6.95 -4.67
CA TRP A 11 4.59 7.31 -5.92
C TRP A 11 3.06 7.22 -5.81
N PHE A 12 2.54 6.08 -5.37
CA PHE A 12 1.09 5.89 -5.20
C PHE A 12 0.53 6.76 -4.08
N GLY A 13 1.22 6.85 -2.94
CA GLY A 13 0.77 7.66 -1.81
C GLY A 13 0.64 9.15 -2.14
N ILE A 14 1.67 9.74 -2.78
CA ILE A 14 1.61 11.14 -3.22
C ILE A 14 0.52 11.34 -4.28
N SER A 15 0.38 10.40 -5.21
CA SER A 15 -0.64 10.47 -6.27
C SER A 15 -2.07 10.44 -5.71
N GLU A 16 -2.34 9.60 -4.72
CA GLU A 16 -3.65 9.51 -4.05
C GLU A 16 -3.96 10.77 -3.23
N ILE A 17 -2.96 11.38 -2.59
CA ILE A 17 -3.15 12.62 -1.84
C ILE A 17 -3.52 13.77 -2.77
N LEU A 18 -2.76 13.93 -3.87
CA LEU A 18 -2.88 15.06 -4.78
C LEU A 18 -4.05 14.92 -5.75
N ASN A 19 -4.34 13.70 -6.22
CA ASN A 19 -5.35 13.44 -7.24
C ASN A 19 -6.25 12.25 -6.87
N PRO A 20 -6.99 12.31 -5.75
CA PRO A 20 -7.78 11.18 -5.26
C PRO A 20 -8.84 10.70 -6.27
N ALA A 21 -9.38 11.60 -7.10
CA ALA A 21 -10.40 11.26 -8.09
C ALA A 21 -9.99 10.12 -9.05
N TYR A 22 -8.71 10.00 -9.40
CA TYR A 22 -8.19 8.94 -10.27
C TYR A 22 -8.24 7.54 -9.65
N PHE A 23 -8.39 7.45 -8.32
CA PHE A 23 -8.37 6.19 -7.58
C PHE A 23 -9.75 5.75 -7.10
N SER A 24 -10.79 6.55 -7.37
CA SER A 24 -12.18 6.27 -6.97
C SER A 24 -12.69 4.92 -7.47
N GLY A 25 -12.24 4.48 -8.65
CA GLY A 25 -12.56 3.16 -9.22
C GLY A 25 -11.95 1.97 -8.48
N TYR A 26 -10.99 2.19 -7.57
CA TYR A 26 -10.37 1.14 -6.76
C TYR A 26 -11.02 0.96 -5.37
N ILE A 27 -12.11 1.67 -5.10
CA ILE A 27 -12.89 1.51 -3.88
C ILE A 27 -13.95 0.41 -4.09
N PRO A 28 -13.94 -0.67 -3.28
CA PRO A 28 -14.98 -1.69 -3.37
C PRO A 28 -16.39 -1.13 -3.09
N LEU A 29 -17.39 -1.60 -3.84
CA LEU A 29 -18.78 -1.11 -3.77
C LEU A 29 -19.41 -1.22 -2.36
N PHE A 30 -19.06 -2.26 -1.60
CA PHE A 30 -19.57 -2.43 -0.24
C PHE A 30 -19.09 -1.32 0.72
N ILE A 31 -17.93 -0.72 0.46
CA ILE A 31 -17.43 0.44 1.20
C ILE A 31 -18.09 1.71 0.67
N ALA A 32 -18.17 1.85 -0.65
CA ALA A 32 -18.73 3.03 -1.30
C ALA A 32 -20.21 3.28 -0.94
N ASN A 33 -20.98 2.24 -0.63
CA ASN A 33 -22.40 2.32 -0.29
C ASN A 33 -22.68 2.70 1.18
N LEU A 34 -21.65 2.92 2.02
CA LEU A 34 -21.83 3.36 3.39
C LEU A 34 -22.30 4.83 3.42
N SER A 35 -23.40 5.12 4.13
CA SER A 35 -24.10 6.42 4.09
C SER A 35 -23.27 7.65 4.49
N PHE A 36 -22.14 7.46 5.18
CA PHE A 36 -21.23 8.52 5.62
C PHE A 36 -19.86 8.47 4.94
N PHE A 37 -19.74 7.72 3.83
CA PHE A 37 -18.45 7.50 3.18
C PHE A 37 -18.09 8.63 2.23
N ASN A 38 -16.95 9.27 2.50
CA ASN A 38 -16.33 10.23 1.59
C ASN A 38 -15.14 9.54 0.90
N SER A 39 -15.30 9.23 -0.38
CA SER A 39 -14.30 8.54 -1.19
C SER A 39 -12.97 9.28 -1.24
N ASN A 40 -13.00 10.60 -1.43
CA ASN A 40 -11.78 11.40 -1.52
C ASN A 40 -10.99 11.37 -0.21
N LEU A 41 -11.65 11.55 0.94
CA LEU A 41 -10.98 11.48 2.24
C LEU A 41 -10.43 10.08 2.52
N PHE A 42 -11.14 9.03 2.14
CA PHE A 42 -10.68 7.66 2.30
C PHE A 42 -9.42 7.38 1.47
N ILE A 43 -9.41 7.79 0.20
CA ILE A 43 -8.25 7.66 -0.69
C ILE A 43 -7.08 8.48 -0.16
N GLN A 44 -7.31 9.73 0.24
CA GLN A 44 -6.25 10.58 0.79
C GLN A 44 -5.66 9.99 2.08
N ALA A 45 -6.49 9.42 2.95
CA ALA A 45 -6.02 8.74 4.15
C ALA A 45 -5.16 7.52 3.81
N HIS A 46 -5.57 6.69 2.84
CA HIS A 46 -4.76 5.58 2.33
C HIS A 46 -3.42 6.08 1.77
N GLY A 47 -3.45 7.15 0.96
CA GLY A 47 -2.26 7.75 0.37
C GLY A 47 -1.27 8.31 1.39
N ILE A 48 -1.77 8.92 2.48
CA ILE A 48 -0.95 9.36 3.62
C ILE A 48 -0.24 8.17 4.27
N ILE A 49 -0.94 7.05 4.47
CA ILE A 49 -0.31 5.87 5.08
C ILE A 49 0.78 5.31 4.16
N LEU A 50 0.53 5.23 2.85
CA LEU A 50 1.54 4.81 1.87
C LEU A 50 2.76 5.75 1.87
N ALA A 51 2.55 7.06 1.89
CA ALA A 51 3.62 8.05 1.95
C ALA A 51 4.45 7.94 3.24
N LEU A 52 3.80 7.74 4.39
CA LEU A 52 4.49 7.52 5.67
C LEU A 52 5.31 6.22 5.64
N LEU A 53 4.75 5.13 5.10
CA LEU A 53 5.47 3.86 4.94
C LEU A 53 6.66 4.00 3.99
N SER A 54 6.52 4.76 2.90
CA SER A 54 7.61 5.09 1.99
C SER A 54 8.79 5.72 2.74
N LEU A 55 8.54 6.77 3.54
CA LEU A 55 9.55 7.42 4.36
C LEU A 55 10.19 6.44 5.35
N CYS A 56 9.38 5.62 6.03
CA CYS A 56 9.90 4.63 6.98
C CYS A 56 10.82 3.60 6.31
N LEU A 57 10.47 3.13 5.11
CA LEU A 57 11.25 2.16 4.35
C LEU A 57 12.56 2.77 3.82
N ILE A 58 12.51 4.00 3.29
CA ILE A 58 13.67 4.70 2.73
C ILE A 58 14.67 5.06 3.82
N PHE A 59 14.21 5.66 4.92
CA PHE A 59 15.07 6.08 6.04
C PHE A 59 15.36 4.97 7.05
N LYS A 60 14.88 3.74 6.81
CA LYS A 60 15.01 2.58 7.72
C LYS A 60 14.43 2.83 9.12
N PHE A 61 13.48 3.73 9.25
CA PHE A 61 12.83 4.02 10.54
C PHE A 61 11.89 2.88 10.92
N LYS A 62 12.11 2.28 12.10
CA LYS A 62 11.31 1.16 12.64
C LYS A 62 11.03 0.07 11.58
N LEU A 63 12.07 -0.35 10.87
CA LEU A 63 11.96 -1.16 9.65
C LEU A 63 11.12 -2.44 9.81
N ARG A 64 11.15 -3.07 10.99
CA ARG A 64 10.33 -4.26 11.28
C ARG A 64 8.84 -3.97 11.28
N ILE A 65 8.44 -2.87 11.91
CA ILE A 65 7.03 -2.44 11.94
C ILE A 65 6.63 -1.96 10.54
N ALA A 66 7.48 -1.18 9.88
CA ALA A 66 7.24 -0.70 8.52
C ALA A 66 7.06 -1.87 7.53
N GLY A 67 7.90 -2.91 7.61
CA GLY A 67 7.78 -4.11 6.78
C GLY A 67 6.47 -4.86 7.02
N LEU A 68 6.06 -5.04 8.29
CA LEU A 68 4.79 -5.69 8.61
C LEU A 68 3.58 -4.89 8.09
N LEU A 69 3.58 -3.57 8.30
CA LEU A 69 2.52 -2.70 7.78
C LEU A 69 2.49 -2.67 6.26
N SER A 70 3.65 -2.76 5.60
CA SER A 70 3.74 -2.85 4.14
C SER A 70 3.09 -4.12 3.61
N ILE A 71 3.28 -5.26 4.30
CA ILE A 71 2.62 -6.53 3.96
C ILE A 71 1.09 -6.37 4.08
N LEU A 72 0.61 -5.83 5.21
CA LEU A 72 -0.82 -5.64 5.44
C LEU A 72 -1.45 -4.72 4.37
N MET A 73 -0.77 -3.63 4.02
CA MET A 73 -1.24 -2.72 2.97
C MET A 73 -1.29 -3.39 1.59
N LEU A 74 -0.25 -4.11 1.20
CA LEU A 74 -0.25 -4.81 -0.09
C LEU A 74 -1.30 -5.92 -0.14
N VAL A 75 -1.53 -6.65 0.96
CA VAL A 75 -2.62 -7.64 1.04
C VAL A 75 -3.97 -6.95 0.84
N GLN A 76 -4.21 -5.82 1.50
CA GLN A 76 -5.43 -5.05 1.33
C GLN A 76 -5.61 -4.53 -0.10
N ILE A 77 -4.56 -4.00 -0.73
CA ILE A 77 -4.58 -3.54 -2.14
C ILE A 77 -4.90 -4.71 -3.07
N ILE A 78 -4.21 -5.85 -2.93
CA ILE A 78 -4.43 -7.04 -3.76
C ILE A 78 -5.87 -7.56 -3.62
N ILE A 79 -6.41 -7.64 -2.41
CA ILE A 79 -7.79 -8.08 -2.17
C ILE A 79 -8.76 -7.10 -2.83
N SER A 80 -8.59 -5.79 -2.66
CA SER A 80 -9.43 -4.79 -3.34
C SER A 80 -9.38 -4.92 -4.86
N LEU A 81 -8.19 -5.05 -5.44
CA LEU A 81 -8.04 -5.20 -6.90
C LEU A 81 -8.69 -6.48 -7.43
N LEU A 82 -8.56 -7.60 -6.70
CA LEU A 82 -9.21 -8.86 -7.04
C LEU A 82 -10.73 -8.76 -7.03
N LEU A 83 -11.30 -8.05 -6.05
CA LEU A 83 -12.75 -7.88 -5.92
C LEU A 83 -13.33 -6.97 -7.01
N ILE A 84 -12.56 -6.01 -7.51
CA ILE A 84 -13.01 -5.00 -8.48
C ILE A 84 -12.75 -5.44 -9.92
N SER A 85 -11.53 -5.87 -10.21
CA SER A 85 -11.04 -6.12 -11.57
C SER A 85 -10.71 -7.59 -11.85
N GLY A 86 -10.77 -8.45 -10.83
CA GLY A 86 -10.31 -9.83 -10.93
C GLY A 86 -8.79 -9.95 -10.99
N PHE A 87 -8.31 -11.09 -11.46
CA PHE A 87 -6.87 -11.35 -11.59
C PHE A 87 -6.34 -10.80 -12.91
N ASN A 88 -5.39 -9.86 -12.85
CA ASN A 88 -4.79 -9.19 -14.00
C ASN A 88 -3.30 -8.87 -13.76
N GLU A 89 -2.67 -8.22 -14.73
CA GLU A 89 -1.26 -7.81 -14.68
C GLU A 89 -0.93 -6.88 -13.50
N ILE A 90 -1.89 -6.05 -13.07
CA ILE A 90 -1.73 -5.15 -11.92
C ILE A 90 -1.65 -5.96 -10.63
N VAL A 91 -2.54 -6.95 -10.45
CA VAL A 91 -2.52 -7.85 -9.30
C VAL A 91 -1.22 -8.66 -9.25
N VAL A 92 -0.76 -9.20 -10.39
CA VAL A 92 0.50 -9.96 -10.47
C VAL A 92 1.71 -9.10 -10.06
N ARG A 93 1.76 -7.85 -10.52
CA ARG A 93 2.78 -6.89 -10.11
C ARG A 93 2.79 -6.68 -8.59
N ASP A 94 1.61 -6.48 -8.01
CA ASP A 94 1.48 -6.19 -6.58
C ASP A 94 1.79 -7.41 -5.70
N ILE A 95 1.55 -8.63 -6.19
CA ILE A 95 2.06 -9.87 -5.56
C ILE A 95 3.61 -9.88 -5.54
N GLY A 96 4.26 -9.41 -6.61
CA GLY A 96 5.72 -9.23 -6.63
C GLY A 96 6.19 -8.23 -5.57
N LEU A 97 5.50 -7.10 -5.42
CA LEU A 97 5.78 -6.12 -4.38
C LEU A 97 5.56 -6.70 -2.97
N LEU A 98 4.55 -7.55 -2.79
CA LEU A 98 4.31 -8.26 -1.53
C LEU A 98 5.49 -9.15 -1.16
N GLY A 99 6.07 -9.86 -2.14
CA GLY A 99 7.31 -10.62 -1.94
C GLY A 99 8.47 -9.75 -1.43
N LEU A 100 8.62 -8.53 -1.96
CA LEU A 100 9.61 -7.56 -1.46
C LEU A 100 9.33 -7.15 -0.01
N ALA A 101 8.07 -6.87 0.33
CA ALA A 101 7.66 -6.50 1.69
C ALA A 101 7.94 -7.61 2.69
N VAL A 102 7.62 -8.87 2.35
CA VAL A 102 7.95 -10.06 3.15
C VAL A 102 9.45 -10.20 3.36
N SER A 103 10.24 -10.06 2.28
CA SER A 103 11.70 -10.13 2.36
C SER A 103 12.29 -9.06 3.29
N ILE A 104 11.78 -7.82 3.24
CA ILE A 104 12.21 -6.73 4.12
C ILE A 104 11.87 -7.05 5.58
N TRP A 105 10.67 -7.53 5.85
CA TRP A 105 10.25 -7.89 7.21
C TRP A 105 11.12 -8.99 7.80
N LEU A 106 11.38 -10.07 7.05
CA LEU A 106 12.24 -11.17 7.48
C LEU A 106 13.67 -10.71 7.78
N GLN A 107 14.28 -9.91 6.90
CA GLN A 107 15.63 -9.37 7.09
C GLN A 107 15.70 -8.43 8.32
N SER A 108 14.68 -7.62 8.54
CA SER A 108 14.63 -6.72 9.70
C SER A 108 14.57 -7.48 11.03
N SER A 109 14.00 -8.69 11.05
CA SER A 109 13.96 -9.53 12.24
C SER A 109 15.33 -10.14 12.57
N SER A 110 16.18 -10.37 11.56
CA SER A 110 17.54 -10.90 11.75
C SER A 110 18.52 -9.84 12.27
N SER A 111 18.31 -8.56 11.95
CA SER A 111 19.20 -7.46 12.35
C SER A 111 19.01 -7.00 13.81
N ASN A 112 17.97 -7.48 14.50
CA ASN A 112 17.66 -7.16 15.90
C ASN A 112 18.13 -8.26 16.88
N LYS A 113 18.97 -9.19 16.43
CA LYS A 113 19.76 -10.11 17.26
C LYS A 113 21.21 -9.68 17.18
#